data_AF-A0A4P9XKY9-F1
#
_entry.id   AF-A0A4P9XKY9-F1
#
_cell.length_a   1.000
_cell.length_b   1.000
_cell.length_c   1.000
_cell.angle_alpha   90.00
_cell.angle_beta   90.00
_cell.angle_gamma   90.00
#
_symmetry.space_group_name_H-M   'P 1'
#
loop_
_entity.id
_entity.type
_entity.pdbx_description
1 polymer ?
#
loop_
_entity_poly.entity_id
_entity_poly.type
_entity_poly.pdbx_seq_one_letter_code
_entity_poly.pdbx_strand_id
1 'polypeptide(L)'
;MRYSEPDLQPPSGPTLQLLEVAINDAGGWLTEKWHFNRGIYALEVIASRDLVVVAGGYEYILLSMHDGSMAHYMPDLQQSCWHNCGLYPLKSQWVEFSKDTSWQDPLEDHTLDLVCYVSDANACAALLADNAKEYVVVDYGY
;
A
#
# COMPACT_ATOMS: atom_id res chain seq x y z
N MET A 1 -34.72 29.14 -11.30
CA MET A 1 -33.25 29.12 -11.15
C MET A 1 -32.81 27.67 -11.27
N ARG A 2 -32.03 27.33 -12.30
CA ARG A 2 -31.38 26.02 -12.41
C ARG A 2 -30.07 26.13 -11.62
N TYR A 3 -29.89 25.29 -10.61
CA TYR A 3 -28.59 25.14 -9.97
C TYR A 3 -27.67 24.47 -10.99
N SER A 4 -26.62 25.16 -11.41
CA SER A 4 -25.51 24.53 -12.12
C SER A 4 -24.84 23.57 -11.14
N GLU A 5 -24.71 22.29 -11.49
CA GLU A 5 -23.87 21.36 -10.75
C GLU A 5 -22.44 21.94 -10.70
N PRO A 6 -21.80 22.04 -9.53
CA PRO A 6 -20.40 22.44 -9.49
C PRO A 6 -19.60 21.39 -10.24
N ASP A 7 -18.76 21.83 -11.19
CA ASP A 7 -17.73 20.99 -11.79
C ASP A 7 -16.93 20.35 -10.66
N LEU A 8 -17.20 19.07 -10.38
CA LEU A 8 -16.42 18.27 -9.45
C LEU A 8 -15.05 18.08 -10.10
N GLN A 9 -14.13 19.01 -9.83
CA GLN A 9 -12.72 18.77 -10.13
C GLN A 9 -12.34 17.43 -9.51
N PRO A 10 -11.65 16.53 -10.25
CA PRO A 10 -11.18 15.29 -9.69
C PRO A 10 -10.36 15.61 -8.43
N PRO A 11 -10.46 14.79 -7.37
CA PRO A 11 -9.83 15.08 -6.10
C PRO A 11 -8.34 15.37 -6.32
N SER A 12 -7.92 16.60 -6.01
CA SER A 12 -6.53 17.06 -6.06
C SER A 12 -5.73 16.53 -4.88
N GLY A 13 -5.87 15.24 -4.59
CA GLY A 13 -5.13 14.55 -3.54
C GLY A 13 -3.73 14.18 -4.02
N PRO A 14 -2.80 13.91 -3.10
CA PRO A 14 -1.44 13.53 -3.47
C PRO A 14 -1.47 12.23 -4.27
N THR A 15 -0.71 12.20 -5.37
CA THR A 15 -0.53 11.02 -6.20
C THR A 15 0.61 10.17 -5.66
N LEU A 16 0.52 8.86 -5.84
CA LEU A 16 1.63 7.94 -5.58
C LEU A 16 2.35 7.66 -6.89
N GLN A 17 3.67 7.72 -6.85
CA GLN A 17 4.55 7.30 -7.93
C GLN A 17 5.57 6.31 -7.40
N LEU A 18 5.75 5.19 -8.11
CA LEU A 18 6.85 4.26 -7.85
C LEU A 18 7.96 4.51 -8.87
N LEU A 19 9.17 4.73 -8.35
CA LEU A 19 10.38 4.88 -9.16
C LEU A 19 11.25 3.64 -9.01
N GLU A 20 11.77 3.15 -10.12
CA GLU A 20 12.77 2.10 -10.20
C GLU A 20 14.16 2.72 -10.42
N VAL A 21 15.16 2.20 -9.73
CA VAL A 21 16.56 2.55 -9.97
C VAL A 21 17.09 1.67 -11.11
N ALA A 22 17.36 2.28 -12.26
CA ALA A 22 18.02 1.61 -13.38
C ALA A 22 19.52 1.93 -13.38
N ILE A 23 20.37 0.91 -13.49
CA ILE A 23 21.84 1.04 -13.51
C ILE A 23 22.37 0.50 -14.83
N ASN A 24 23.22 1.28 -15.51
CA ASN A 24 24.02 0.81 -16.65
C ASN A 24 25.47 1.32 -16.57
N ASP A 25 26.27 1.02 -17.59
CA ASP A 25 27.67 1.44 -17.70
C ASP A 25 27.88 2.98 -17.67
N ALA A 26 26.84 3.77 -17.94
CA ALA A 26 26.87 5.23 -17.91
C ALA A 26 26.44 5.83 -16.54
N GLY A 27 25.98 5.02 -15.59
CA GLY A 27 25.56 5.44 -14.25
C GLY A 27 24.18 4.92 -13.84
N GLY A 28 23.64 5.44 -12.73
CA GLY A 28 22.30 5.13 -12.25
C GLY A 28 21.32 6.27 -12.53
N TRP A 29 20.10 5.97 -12.96
CA TRP A 29 18.99 6.93 -13.10
C TRP A 29 17.69 6.34 -12.54
N LEU A 30 16.73 7.22 -12.25
CA LEU A 30 15.39 6.83 -11.80
C LEU A 30 14.44 6.82 -13.00
N THR A 31 13.66 5.75 -13.13
CA THR A 31 12.57 5.64 -14.12
C THR A 31 11.25 5.42 -13.42
N GLU A 32 10.20 6.10 -13.87
CA GLU A 32 8.84 5.81 -13.40
C GLU A 32 8.46 4.39 -13.83
N LYS A 33 8.06 3.56 -12.85
CA LYS A 33 7.53 2.21 -13.11
C LYS A 33 6.03 2.26 -13.29
N TRP A 34 5.32 2.94 -12.39
CA TRP A 34 3.89 3.19 -12.46
C TRP A 34 3.50 4.35 -11.53
N HIS A 35 2.29 4.87 -11.74
CA HIS A 35 1.67 5.87 -10.87
C HIS A 35 0.25 5.47 -10.50
N PHE A 36 -0.21 5.95 -9.36
CA PHE A 36 -1.56 5.75 -8.83
C PHE A 36 -2.16 7.09 -8.43
N ASN A 37 -3.26 7.46 -9.10
CA ASN A 37 -3.90 8.76 -8.98
C ASN A 37 -5.25 8.66 -8.25
N ARG A 38 -5.19 8.62 -6.92
CA ARG A 38 -6.34 8.70 -6.01
C ARG A 38 -5.93 9.56 -4.82
N GLY A 39 -6.88 10.10 -4.06
CA GLY A 39 -6.54 10.84 -2.85
C GLY A 39 -5.93 9.92 -1.79
N ILE A 40 -4.64 10.11 -1.50
CA ILE A 40 -3.88 9.36 -0.50
C ILE A 40 -3.70 10.22 0.75
N TYR A 41 -3.83 9.64 1.93
CA TYR A 41 -3.50 10.32 3.19
C TYR A 41 -2.46 9.55 4.02
N ALA A 42 -2.28 8.25 3.78
CA ALA A 42 -1.24 7.46 4.38
C ALA A 42 -0.77 6.36 3.41
N LEU A 43 0.48 5.97 3.57
CA LEU A 43 1.12 4.94 2.76
C LEU A 43 2.04 4.09 3.64
N GLU A 44 2.01 2.79 3.43
CA GLU A 44 2.89 1.83 4.10
C GLU A 44 3.46 0.84 3.08
N VAL A 45 4.77 0.63 3.09
CA VAL A 45 5.44 -0.28 2.17
C VAL A 45 5.66 -1.63 2.85
N ILE A 46 5.20 -2.72 2.23
CA ILE A 46 5.38 -4.10 2.69
C ILE A 46 6.37 -4.78 1.73
N ALA A 47 7.64 -4.39 1.82
CA ALA A 47 8.64 -4.82 0.84
C ALA A 47 8.84 -6.35 0.81
N SER A 48 8.63 -7.03 1.95
CA SER A 48 8.72 -8.50 2.03
C SER A 48 7.69 -9.22 1.16
N ARG A 49 6.65 -8.51 0.70
CA ARG A 49 5.55 -9.05 -0.12
C ARG A 49 5.42 -8.38 -1.48
N ASP A 50 6.31 -7.44 -1.83
CA ASP A 50 6.20 -6.64 -3.06
C ASP A 50 4.85 -5.89 -3.14
N LEU A 51 4.42 -5.32 -2.01
CA LEU A 51 3.14 -4.63 -1.86
C LEU A 51 3.30 -3.26 -1.21
N VAL A 52 2.39 -2.35 -1.56
CA VAL A 52 2.21 -1.07 -0.87
C VAL A 52 0.75 -0.91 -0.47
N VAL A 53 0.52 -0.53 0.78
CA VAL A 53 -0.79 -0.18 1.30
C VAL A 53 -1.00 1.31 1.08
N VAL A 54 -2.09 1.65 0.42
CA VAL A 54 -2.51 3.03 0.19
C VAL A 54 -3.80 3.26 0.95
N ALA A 55 -3.80 4.25 1.83
CA ALA A 55 -4.97 4.68 2.57
C ALA A 55 -5.56 5.95 1.93
N GLY A 56 -6.84 5.91 1.57
CA GLY A 56 -7.57 7.03 0.98
C GLY A 56 -9.02 7.06 1.49
N GLY A 57 -9.49 8.17 2.09
CA GLY A 57 -10.83 8.19 2.69
C GLY A 57 -11.02 7.15 3.80
N TYR A 58 -11.98 6.23 3.61
CA TYR A 58 -12.33 5.13 4.55
C TYR A 58 -11.94 3.74 4.02
N GLU A 59 -11.01 3.69 3.08
CA GLU A 59 -10.62 2.47 2.38
C GLU A 59 -9.11 2.36 2.34
N TYR A 60 -8.68 1.10 2.39
CA TYR A 60 -7.29 0.73 2.21
C TYR A 60 -7.17 -0.18 1.01
N ILE A 61 -6.15 0.08 0.21
CA ILE A 61 -5.93 -0.60 -1.06
C ILE A 61 -4.53 -1.16 -1.02
N LEU A 62 -4.41 -2.47 -1.24
CA LEU A 62 -3.11 -3.09 -1.47
C LEU A 62 -2.82 -2.99 -2.97
N LEU A 63 -1.72 -2.34 -3.31
CA LEU A 63 -1.20 -2.27 -4.67
C LEU A 63 0.05 -3.13 -4.78
N SER A 64 0.19 -3.79 -5.93
CA SER A 64 1.39 -4.49 -6.36
C SER A 64 2.52 -3.48 -6.63
N MET A 65 3.68 -3.66 -6.01
CA MET A 65 4.86 -2.84 -6.32
C MET A 65 5.43 -3.16 -7.70
N HIS A 66 5.15 -4.34 -8.27
CA HIS A 66 5.55 -4.68 -9.62
C HIS A 66 4.91 -3.78 -10.70
N ASP A 67 3.61 -3.51 -10.62
CA ASP A 67 2.84 -2.89 -11.73
C ASP A 67 1.76 -1.90 -11.29
N GLY A 68 1.63 -1.62 -10.00
CA GLY A 68 0.61 -0.72 -9.45
C GLY A 68 -0.80 -1.29 -9.51
N SER A 69 -0.98 -2.55 -9.92
CA SER A 69 -2.30 -3.18 -9.96
C SER A 69 -2.85 -3.39 -8.55
N MET A 70 -4.17 -3.26 -8.39
CA MET A 70 -4.83 -3.53 -7.13
C MET A 70 -4.79 -5.03 -6.83
N ALA A 71 -4.05 -5.40 -5.79
CA ALA A 71 -3.97 -6.77 -5.28
C ALA A 71 -5.17 -7.11 -4.40
N HIS A 72 -5.59 -6.17 -3.54
CA HIS A 72 -6.75 -6.37 -2.67
C HIS A 72 -7.39 -5.06 -2.21
N TYR A 73 -8.67 -5.14 -1.86
CA TYR A 73 -9.45 -4.05 -1.31
C TYR A 73 -9.82 -4.37 0.14
N MET A 74 -9.55 -3.45 1.06
CA MET A 74 -9.81 -3.65 2.48
C MET A 74 -10.69 -2.51 3.02
N PRO A 75 -11.91 -2.79 3.47
CA PRO A 75 -12.70 -1.80 4.18
C PRO A 75 -12.08 -1.50 5.57
N ASP A 76 -12.20 -0.23 5.99
CA ASP A 76 -11.63 0.43 7.19
C ASP A 76 -11.39 -0.47 8.44
N LEU A 77 -12.33 -1.38 8.74
CA LEU A 77 -12.34 -2.18 9.96
C LEU A 77 -11.29 -3.31 10.01
N GLN A 78 -10.69 -3.71 8.89
CA GLN A 78 -9.80 -4.88 8.84
C GLN A 78 -8.33 -4.55 9.10
N GLN A 79 -7.96 -3.27 9.16
CA GLN A 79 -6.57 -2.87 9.31
C GLN A 79 -5.98 -3.11 10.69
N SER A 80 -6.78 -3.14 11.76
CA SER A 80 -6.19 -3.24 13.10
C SER A 80 -5.35 -4.51 13.26
N CYS A 81 -5.69 -5.61 12.61
CA CYS A 81 -5.00 -6.88 12.87
C CYS A 81 -3.78 -7.05 11.96
N TRP A 82 -3.94 -6.81 10.65
CA TRP A 82 -2.84 -6.98 9.69
C TRP A 82 -1.73 -5.95 9.86
N HIS A 83 -2.11 -4.68 10.01
CA HIS A 83 -1.15 -3.59 10.21
C HIS A 83 -0.37 -3.81 11.52
N ASN A 84 -1.07 -4.08 12.62
CA ASN A 84 -0.41 -4.24 13.91
C ASN A 84 0.42 -5.53 14.04
N CYS A 85 0.10 -6.58 13.28
CA CYS A 85 0.84 -7.83 13.31
C CYS A 85 1.92 -7.95 12.22
N GLY A 86 1.88 -7.10 11.18
CA GLY A 86 2.71 -7.28 9.97
C GLY A 86 2.43 -8.58 9.21
N LEU A 87 1.29 -9.24 9.48
CA LEU A 87 0.93 -10.56 8.97
C LEU A 87 0.05 -10.47 7.73
N TYR A 88 0.57 -9.89 6.66
CA TYR A 88 -0.12 -9.87 5.37
C TYR A 88 -0.08 -11.29 4.73
N PRO A 89 -1.18 -11.80 4.14
CA PRO A 89 -1.18 -13.03 3.34
C PRO A 89 -0.32 -12.95 2.06
N LEU A 90 0.12 -14.10 1.51
CA LEU A 90 0.85 -14.16 0.24
C LEU A 90 -0.10 -13.90 -0.93
N LYS A 91 0.40 -13.36 -2.06
CA LYS A 91 -0.40 -13.07 -3.28
C LYS A 91 -1.34 -14.22 -3.67
N SER A 92 -0.86 -15.46 -3.59
CA SER A 92 -1.62 -16.68 -3.89
C SER A 92 -2.78 -16.93 -2.94
N GLN A 93 -2.65 -16.57 -1.67
CA GLN A 93 -3.68 -16.77 -0.65
C GLN A 93 -4.84 -15.79 -0.82
N TRP A 94 -4.59 -14.57 -1.32
CA TRP A 94 -5.65 -13.58 -1.55
C TRP A 94 -6.71 -14.01 -2.56
N VAL A 95 -6.36 -14.91 -3.51
CA VAL A 95 -7.32 -15.44 -4.49
C VAL A 95 -8.44 -16.24 -3.81
N GLU A 96 -8.16 -16.80 -2.63
CA GLU A 96 -9.12 -17.55 -1.84
C GLU A 96 -9.98 -16.65 -0.94
N PHE A 97 -9.56 -15.40 -0.70
CA PHE A 97 -10.35 -14.42 0.03
C PHE A 97 -11.38 -13.81 -0.91
N SER A 98 -12.66 -13.90 -0.54
CA SER A 98 -13.67 -13.09 -1.21
C SER A 98 -13.35 -11.62 -0.98
N LYS A 99 -13.74 -10.75 -1.92
CA LYS A 99 -13.46 -9.31 -1.88
C LYS A 99 -13.88 -8.62 -0.57
N ASP A 100 -14.82 -9.24 0.16
CA ASP A 100 -15.39 -8.71 1.40
C ASP A 100 -15.14 -9.64 2.60
N THR A 101 -14.24 -10.63 2.47
CA THR A 101 -13.91 -11.53 3.59
C THR A 101 -13.10 -10.76 4.62
N SER A 102 -13.60 -10.71 5.86
CA SER A 102 -12.81 -10.27 7.00
C SER A 102 -11.81 -11.33 7.42
N TRP A 103 -10.55 -10.95 7.45
CA TRP A 103 -9.54 -11.75 8.13
C TRP A 103 -9.79 -11.74 9.64
N GLN A 104 -9.76 -12.91 10.24
CA GLN A 104 -9.87 -13.02 11.70
C GLN A 104 -8.54 -12.66 12.33
N ASP A 105 -8.56 -11.75 13.30
CA ASP A 105 -7.36 -11.38 14.04
C ASP A 105 -6.74 -12.64 14.64
N PRO A 106 -5.52 -13.05 14.22
CA PRO A 106 -4.88 -14.20 14.81
C PRO A 106 -4.54 -13.95 16.29
N LEU A 107 -4.53 -12.68 16.76
CA LEU A 107 -4.43 -12.35 18.18
C LEU A 107 -5.71 -12.64 18.98
N GLU A 108 -6.86 -12.70 18.31
CA GLU A 108 -8.12 -13.14 18.93
C GLU A 108 -8.22 -14.66 19.00
N ASP A 109 -7.39 -15.39 18.24
CA ASP A 109 -7.31 -16.84 18.34
C ASP A 109 -6.40 -17.26 19.50
N HIS A 110 -7.02 -17.46 20.66
CA HIS A 110 -6.35 -17.94 21.88
C HIS A 110 -5.65 -19.31 21.72
N THR A 111 -5.91 -20.06 20.64
CA THR A 111 -5.23 -21.33 20.38
C THR A 111 -3.83 -21.15 19.78
N LEU A 112 -3.54 -19.98 19.20
CA LEU A 112 -2.27 -19.69 18.55
C LEU A 112 -1.18 -19.18 19.49
N ASP A 113 -1.53 -18.82 20.75
CA ASP A 113 -0.61 -18.29 21.77
C ASP A 113 0.30 -17.16 21.24
N LEU A 114 -0.27 -16.27 20.42
CA LEU A 114 0.47 -15.18 19.79
C LEU A 114 0.55 -13.99 20.75
N VAL A 115 1.77 -13.64 21.15
CA VAL A 115 2.07 -12.42 21.89
C VAL A 115 2.55 -11.36 20.91
N CYS A 116 1.69 -10.40 20.55
CA CYS A 116 2.08 -9.34 19.64
C CYS A 116 2.92 -8.27 20.35
N TYR A 117 4.23 -8.35 20.20
CA TYR A 117 5.13 -7.21 20.37
C TYR A 117 6.04 -7.16 19.14
N VAL A 118 5.63 -6.42 18.13
CA VAL A 118 6.49 -6.08 17.01
C VAL A 118 6.55 -4.57 16.89
N SER A 119 7.50 -3.96 17.58
CA SER A 119 8.02 -2.64 17.24
C SER A 119 9.17 -2.84 16.25
N ASP A 120 9.05 -2.23 15.07
CA ASP A 120 10.13 -1.93 14.14
C ASP A 120 10.77 -3.10 13.38
N ALA A 121 10.01 -3.73 12.47
CA ALA A 121 10.62 -4.45 11.35
C ALA A 121 10.85 -3.49 10.17
N ASN A 122 11.98 -2.78 10.19
CA ASN A 122 12.47 -1.99 9.05
C ASN A 122 12.65 -2.90 7.82
N ALA A 123 11.86 -2.69 6.77
CA ALA A 123 11.98 -3.42 5.52
C ALA A 123 13.13 -2.85 4.66
N CYS A 124 14.26 -3.57 4.57
CA CYS A 124 15.52 -3.14 3.93
C CYS A 124 15.52 -2.96 2.39
N ALA A 125 14.38 -3.05 1.70
CA ALA A 125 14.35 -3.08 0.23
C ALA A 125 13.68 -1.87 -0.44
N ALA A 126 13.03 -0.98 0.32
CA ALA A 126 12.42 0.21 -0.24
C ALA A 126 12.50 1.41 0.71
N LEU A 127 12.67 2.60 0.16
CA LEU A 127 12.63 3.88 0.87
C LEU A 127 11.33 4.60 0.56
N LEU A 128 10.58 4.98 1.59
CA LEU A 128 9.44 5.91 1.46
C LEU A 128 9.91 7.33 1.74
N ALA A 129 9.67 8.24 0.80
CA ALA A 129 9.82 9.68 0.96
C ALA A 129 8.45 10.37 0.85
N ASP A 130 8.16 11.28 1.78
CA ASP A 130 6.96 12.11 1.80
C ASP A 130 7.37 13.58 1.58
N ASN A 131 6.74 14.25 0.61
CA ASN A 131 6.99 15.66 0.31
C ASN A 131 5.73 16.55 0.34
N ALA A 132 4.69 16.13 1.06
CA ALA A 132 3.38 16.80 1.22
C ALA A 132 2.52 16.92 -0.05
N LYS A 133 3.07 16.72 -1.26
CA LYS A 133 2.32 16.76 -2.52
C LYS A 133 2.26 15.40 -3.21
N GLU A 134 3.22 14.54 -2.93
CA GLU A 134 3.34 13.20 -3.48
C GLU A 134 4.04 12.31 -2.45
N TYR A 135 3.73 11.02 -2.54
CA TYR A 135 4.49 9.98 -1.86
C TYR A 135 5.37 9.31 -2.91
N VAL A 136 6.66 9.20 -2.60
CA VAL A 136 7.65 8.56 -3.47
C VAL A 136 8.16 7.31 -2.77
N VAL A 137 7.96 6.16 -3.40
CA VAL A 137 8.60 4.91 -2.99
C VAL A 137 9.76 4.65 -3.95
N VAL A 138 10.95 4.42 -3.40
CA VAL A 138 12.14 4.01 -4.15
C VAL A 138 12.40 2.54 -3.82
N ASP A 139 12.21 1.68 -4.81
CA ASP A 139 12.51 0.26 -4.70
C ASP A 139 13.98 0.02 -5.10
N TYR A 140 14.75 -0.64 -4.23
CA TYR A 140 16.15 -0.99 -4.47
C TYR A 140 16.31 -2.34 -5.18
N GLY A 141 15.22 -2.92 -5.71
CA GLY A 141 15.14 -4.15 -6.49
C GLY A 141 16.48 -4.78 -6.89
N TYR A 142 16.74 -5.99 -6.35
CA TYR A 142 17.90 -6.80 -6.71
C TYR A 142 17.72 -7.51 -8.06
#